data_AF-A0A4Q6DU43-F1
#
_entry.id   AF-A0A4Q6DU43-F1
#
_cell.length_a   1.000
_cell.length_b   1.000
_cell.length_c   1.000
_cell.angle_alpha   90.00
_cell.angle_beta   90.00
_cell.angle_gamma   90.00
#
_symmetry.space_group_name_H-M   'P 1'
#
loop_
_entity.id
_entity.type
_entity.pdbx_description
1 polymer ?
#
loop_
_entity_poly.entity_id
_entity_poly.type
_entity_poly.pdbx_seq_one_letter_code
_entity_poly.pdbx_strand_id
1 'polypeptide(L)'
;HRRAARALPLGAVHKVVSVLDEPLWDTEGKDLAFLHSPGSLFGANWIWMLHEKPILVCWSGGSRAQQLNGLASEEVIRLALADAATALGRDPAALREKIRGTYYHDWMLDPFSLGAYSYVRLGGAGSRGDLAKPVAGTLFFAGEATANDGSAGTVHGALRAGVRAADEIAGAGSQL
;
A
#
# COMPACT_ATOMS: atom_id res chain seq x y z
N HIS A 1 19.92 15.82 -3.14
CA HIS A 1 19.03 15.16 -2.16
C HIS A 1 17.66 15.82 -2.01
N ARG A 2 17.52 17.06 -1.48
CA ARG A 2 16.18 17.68 -1.28
C ARG A 2 15.32 17.76 -2.54
N ARG A 3 15.89 18.14 -3.69
CA ARG A 3 15.20 18.15 -4.99
C ARG A 3 14.69 16.75 -5.37
N ALA A 4 15.54 15.74 -5.24
CA ALA A 4 15.22 14.35 -5.54
C ALA A 4 14.07 13.84 -4.64
N ALA A 5 14.13 14.11 -3.33
CA ALA A 5 13.07 13.75 -2.39
C ALA A 5 11.72 14.40 -2.75
N ARG A 6 11.70 15.68 -3.13
CA ARG A 6 10.46 16.37 -3.57
C ARG A 6 9.86 15.82 -4.86
N ALA A 7 10.67 15.16 -5.69
CA ALA A 7 10.22 14.50 -6.91
C ALA A 7 9.66 13.08 -6.66
N LEU A 8 9.78 12.59 -5.42
CA LEU A 8 9.36 11.26 -4.97
C LEU A 8 8.33 11.37 -3.82
N PRO A 9 7.15 11.98 -4.04
CA PRO A 9 6.09 11.98 -3.03
C PRO A 9 5.63 10.56 -2.71
N LEU A 10 5.05 10.40 -1.52
CA LEU A 10 4.38 9.17 -1.11
C LEU A 10 2.93 9.16 -1.62
N GLY A 11 2.48 8.00 -2.09
CA GLY A 11 1.12 7.77 -2.56
C GLY A 11 0.13 7.55 -1.41
N ALA A 12 -1.11 7.98 -1.60
CA ALA A 12 -2.21 7.70 -0.68
C ALA A 12 -2.73 6.26 -0.88
N VAL A 13 -2.96 5.56 0.23
CA VAL A 13 -3.57 4.23 0.27
C VAL A 13 -4.44 4.10 1.51
N HIS A 14 -5.63 3.53 1.35
CA HIS A 14 -6.49 3.08 2.43
C HIS A 14 -6.68 1.56 2.34
N LYS A 15 -6.66 0.90 3.50
CA LYS A 15 -7.02 -0.53 3.60
C LYS A 15 -8.08 -0.72 4.67
N VAL A 16 -9.16 -1.39 4.30
CA VAL A 16 -10.18 -1.90 5.22
C VAL A 16 -10.13 -3.42 5.17
N VAL A 17 -9.71 -4.02 6.27
CA VAL A 17 -9.55 -5.48 6.42
C VAL A 17 -10.68 -5.97 7.30
N SER A 18 -11.50 -6.89 6.80
CA SER A 18 -12.62 -7.47 7.55
C SER A 18 -12.50 -8.97 7.64
N VAL A 19 -12.71 -9.51 8.84
CA VAL A 19 -12.81 -10.96 9.10
C VAL A 19 -14.28 -11.35 9.06
N LEU A 20 -14.62 -12.37 8.29
CA LEU A 20 -15.98 -12.89 8.16
C LEU A 20 -16.15 -14.19 8.97
N ASP A 21 -17.39 -14.52 9.30
CA ASP A 21 -17.75 -15.81 9.90
C ASP A 21 -17.72 -16.96 8.89
N GLU A 22 -18.18 -16.71 7.67
CA GLU A 22 -18.21 -17.65 6.54
C GLU A 22 -17.90 -16.94 5.21
N PRO A 23 -17.42 -17.68 4.19
CA PRO A 23 -17.20 -17.11 2.86
C PRO A 23 -18.52 -16.63 2.24
N LEU A 24 -18.54 -15.44 1.64
CA LEU A 24 -19.72 -14.91 0.94
C LEU A 24 -19.69 -15.12 -0.59
N TRP A 25 -18.63 -15.78 -1.05
CA TRP A 25 -18.41 -16.18 -2.43
C TRP A 25 -18.60 -17.69 -2.52
N ASP A 26 -19.49 -18.11 -3.42
CA ASP A 26 -19.51 -19.50 -3.89
C ASP A 26 -18.53 -19.59 -5.05
N THR A 27 -17.56 -20.48 -4.95
CA THR A 27 -16.53 -20.62 -5.96
C THR A 27 -16.65 -21.88 -6.78
N GLU A 28 -17.65 -22.75 -6.56
CA GLU A 28 -17.77 -24.02 -7.27
C GLU A 28 -16.43 -24.79 -7.36
N GLY A 29 -15.63 -24.74 -6.29
CA GLY A 29 -14.29 -25.36 -6.23
C GLY A 29 -13.13 -24.54 -6.83
N LYS A 30 -13.32 -23.25 -7.13
CA LYS A 30 -12.26 -22.31 -7.53
C LYS A 30 -11.79 -21.46 -6.34
N ASP A 31 -10.64 -20.82 -6.45
CA ASP A 31 -10.23 -19.82 -5.47
C ASP A 31 -10.57 -18.43 -6.00
N LEU A 32 -11.41 -17.68 -5.27
CA LEU A 32 -11.63 -16.26 -5.54
C LEU A 32 -10.57 -15.45 -4.79
N ALA A 33 -9.56 -14.97 -5.51
CA ALA A 33 -8.47 -14.19 -4.93
C ALA A 33 -8.69 -12.68 -5.02
N PHE A 34 -9.36 -12.21 -6.07
CA PHE A 34 -9.55 -10.79 -6.36
C PHE A 34 -10.98 -10.50 -6.80
N LEU A 35 -11.54 -9.42 -6.25
CA LEU A 35 -12.80 -8.84 -6.67
C LEU A 35 -12.55 -7.40 -7.14
N HIS A 36 -12.72 -7.19 -8.44
CA HIS A 36 -12.50 -5.90 -9.07
C HIS A 36 -13.79 -5.12 -9.25
N SER A 37 -13.75 -3.84 -8.93
CA SER A 37 -14.91 -2.94 -8.98
C SER A 37 -14.50 -1.65 -9.71
N PRO A 38 -14.40 -1.69 -11.05
CA PRO A 38 -13.94 -0.54 -11.82
C PRO A 38 -14.82 0.67 -11.56
N GLY A 39 -14.21 1.81 -11.24
CA GLY A 39 -14.92 3.08 -11.00
C GLY A 39 -15.34 3.32 -9.55
N SER A 40 -15.30 2.31 -8.68
CA SER A 40 -15.57 2.49 -7.25
C SER A 40 -14.39 3.13 -6.51
N LEU A 41 -14.59 3.54 -5.26
CA LEU A 41 -13.51 4.07 -4.41
C LEU A 41 -12.56 2.93 -4.01
N PHE A 42 -13.08 1.73 -3.76
CA PHE A 42 -12.35 0.51 -3.45
C PHE A 42 -12.37 -0.48 -4.63
N GLY A 43 -11.59 -0.16 -5.65
CA GLY A 43 -11.66 -0.84 -6.95
C GLY A 43 -10.91 -2.17 -7.06
N ALA A 44 -10.09 -2.53 -6.08
CA ALA A 44 -9.42 -3.83 -6.02
C ALA A 44 -9.57 -4.38 -4.59
N ASN A 45 -10.31 -5.47 -4.47
CA ASN A 45 -10.55 -6.12 -3.20
C ASN A 45 -9.88 -7.50 -3.23
N TRP A 46 -9.15 -7.85 -2.18
CA TRP A 46 -8.56 -9.17 -2.02
C TRP A 46 -9.42 -10.04 -1.15
N ILE A 47 -9.44 -11.31 -1.49
CA ILE A 47 -10.14 -12.33 -0.76
C ILE A 47 -9.15 -13.47 -0.53
N TRP A 48 -9.03 -13.91 0.72
CA TRP A 48 -8.24 -15.09 1.04
C TRP A 48 -8.73 -15.75 2.33
N MET A 49 -8.36 -17.02 2.49
CA MET A 49 -8.58 -17.77 3.72
C MET A 49 -7.32 -17.68 4.60
N LEU A 50 -7.45 -17.12 5.80
CA LEU A 50 -6.38 -17.07 6.79
C LEU A 50 -6.81 -17.88 8.03
N HIS A 51 -6.15 -19.00 8.31
CA HIS A 51 -6.50 -19.91 9.41
C HIS A 51 -8.01 -20.29 9.41
N GLU A 52 -8.51 -20.74 8.26
CA GLU A 52 -9.93 -21.10 8.06
C GLU A 52 -10.93 -19.93 8.20
N LYS A 53 -10.44 -18.70 8.39
CA LYS A 53 -11.28 -17.49 8.40
C LYS A 53 -11.23 -16.78 7.05
N PRO A 54 -12.39 -16.46 6.46
CA PRO A 54 -12.44 -15.62 5.27
C PRO A 54 -12.06 -14.18 5.61
N ILE A 55 -11.11 -13.64 4.86
CA ILE A 55 -10.65 -12.25 4.97
C ILE A 55 -11.01 -11.50 3.69
N LEU A 56 -11.71 -10.39 3.86
CA LEU A 56 -11.97 -9.41 2.81
C LEU A 56 -11.09 -8.19 3.05
N VAL A 57 -10.26 -7.84 2.08
CA VAL A 57 -9.46 -6.61 2.11
C VAL A 57 -9.92 -5.68 1.01
N CYS A 58 -10.54 -4.57 1.39
CA CYS A 58 -10.85 -3.48 0.49
C CYS A 58 -9.66 -2.54 0.41
N TRP A 59 -9.13 -2.36 -0.80
CA TRP A 59 -7.99 -1.48 -1.06
C TRP A 59 -8.39 -0.31 -1.97
N SER A 60 -7.99 0.89 -1.55
CA SER A 60 -8.07 2.11 -2.34
C SER A 60 -6.69 2.73 -2.46
N GLY A 61 -6.31 3.19 -3.65
CA GLY A 61 -5.01 3.82 -3.89
C GLY A 61 -5.10 5.00 -4.86
N GLY A 62 -4.07 5.84 -4.84
CA GLY A 62 -3.94 6.97 -5.78
C GLY A 62 -5.03 8.02 -5.61
N SER A 63 -5.59 8.53 -6.71
CA SER A 63 -6.61 9.59 -6.68
C SER A 63 -7.93 9.16 -6.03
N ARG A 64 -8.24 7.86 -5.98
CA ARG A 64 -9.40 7.34 -5.25
C ARG A 64 -9.17 7.41 -3.74
N ALA A 65 -7.99 6.99 -3.30
CA ALA A 65 -7.59 7.11 -1.90
C ALA A 65 -7.63 8.57 -1.44
N GLN A 66 -7.11 9.50 -2.24
CA GLN A 66 -7.12 10.93 -1.92
C GLN A 66 -8.52 11.51 -1.67
N GLN A 67 -9.57 10.94 -2.27
CA GLN A 67 -10.96 11.37 -2.04
C GLN A 67 -11.49 10.95 -0.67
N LEU A 68 -10.85 9.98 -0.01
CA LEU A 68 -11.20 9.50 1.32
C LEU A 68 -10.51 10.29 2.45
N ASN A 69 -9.51 11.11 2.12
CA ASN A 69 -8.74 11.87 3.09
C ASN A 69 -9.64 12.80 3.92
N GLY A 70 -9.49 12.74 5.25
CA GLY A 70 -10.25 13.57 6.19
C GLY A 70 -11.64 13.06 6.52
N LEU A 71 -12.10 11.97 5.90
CA LEU A 71 -13.31 11.28 6.34
C LEU A 71 -13.07 10.55 7.67
N ALA A 72 -14.12 10.41 8.47
CA ALA A 72 -14.09 9.58 9.66
C ALA A 72 -13.90 8.10 9.29
N SER A 73 -13.17 7.35 10.13
CA SER A 73 -12.87 5.94 9.91
C SER A 73 -14.13 5.10 9.63
N GLU A 74 -15.21 5.37 10.35
CA GLU A 74 -16.50 4.69 10.22
C GLU A 74 -17.11 4.90 8.83
N GLU A 75 -16.98 6.11 8.28
CA GLU A 75 -17.47 6.43 6.95
C GLU A 75 -16.66 5.75 5.85
N VAL A 76 -15.33 5.70 6.01
CA VAL A 76 -14.44 4.98 5.08
C VAL A 76 -14.75 3.48 5.08
N ILE A 77 -14.95 2.88 6.26
CA ILE A 77 -15.37 1.49 6.40
C ILE A 77 -16.74 1.28 5.75
N ARG A 78 -17.70 2.19 5.98
CA ARG A 78 -19.04 2.10 5.39
C ARG A 78 -18.98 2.07 3.86
N LEU A 79 -18.18 2.96 3.26
CA LEU A 79 -17.98 3.04 1.81
C LEU A 79 -17.29 1.80 1.25
N ALA A 80 -16.23 1.32 1.91
CA ALA A 80 -15.50 0.11 1.50
C ALA A 80 -16.40 -1.13 1.46
N LEU A 81 -17.21 -1.32 2.50
CA LEU A 81 -18.13 -2.45 2.58
C LEU A 81 -19.30 -2.32 1.60
N ALA A 82 -19.76 -1.11 1.31
CA ALA A 82 -20.78 -0.90 0.28
C ALA A 82 -20.24 -1.28 -1.10
N ASP A 83 -19.06 -0.80 -1.47
CA ASP A 83 -18.39 -1.12 -2.74
C ASP A 83 -18.18 -2.63 -2.89
N ALA A 84 -17.67 -3.29 -1.84
CA ALA A 84 -17.45 -4.73 -1.84
C ALA A 84 -18.75 -5.53 -1.96
N ALA A 85 -19.81 -5.13 -1.25
CA ALA A 85 -21.12 -5.79 -1.35
C ALA A 85 -21.70 -5.66 -2.76
N THR A 86 -21.65 -4.46 -3.36
CA THR A 86 -22.07 -4.26 -4.76
C THR A 86 -21.29 -5.15 -5.71
N ALA A 87 -19.99 -5.27 -5.53
CA ALA A 87 -19.13 -6.11 -6.37
C ALA A 87 -19.44 -7.62 -6.20
N LEU A 88 -19.86 -8.04 -5.02
CA LEU A 88 -20.34 -9.40 -4.75
C LEU A 88 -21.80 -9.64 -5.19
N GLY A 89 -22.51 -8.61 -5.67
CA GLY A 89 -23.95 -8.69 -5.97
C GLY A 89 -24.80 -8.94 -4.72
N ARG A 90 -24.37 -8.43 -3.56
CA ARG A 90 -25.01 -8.61 -2.26
C ARG A 90 -25.54 -7.28 -1.71
N ASP A 91 -26.49 -7.39 -0.79
CA ASP A 91 -26.90 -6.27 0.06
C ASP A 91 -25.78 -5.92 1.06
N PRO A 92 -25.36 -4.64 1.17
CA PRO A 92 -24.42 -4.20 2.18
C PRO A 92 -24.79 -4.56 3.62
N ALA A 93 -26.08 -4.66 3.97
CA ALA A 93 -26.48 -5.08 5.31
C ALA A 93 -26.13 -6.56 5.56
N ALA A 94 -26.43 -7.44 4.60
CA ALA A 94 -26.09 -8.86 4.67
C ALA A 94 -24.57 -9.10 4.79
N LEU A 95 -23.75 -8.32 4.07
CA LEU A 95 -22.29 -8.39 4.23
C LEU A 95 -21.86 -8.00 5.66
N ARG A 96 -22.46 -6.95 6.24
CA ARG A 96 -22.11 -6.49 7.59
C ARG A 96 -22.44 -7.50 8.68
N GLU A 97 -23.54 -8.23 8.56
CA GLU A 97 -23.94 -9.27 9.53
C GLU A 97 -22.90 -10.40 9.66
N LYS A 98 -22.12 -10.63 8.60
CA LYS A 98 -21.11 -11.67 8.49
C LYS A 98 -19.76 -11.24 9.04
N ILE A 99 -19.54 -9.93 9.17
CA ILE A 99 -18.29 -9.38 9.68
C ILE A 99 -18.19 -9.59 11.20
N ARG A 100 -17.04 -10.07 11.65
CA ARG A 100 -16.71 -10.30 13.07
C ARG A 100 -15.72 -9.29 13.62
N GLY A 101 -14.95 -8.66 12.74
CA GLY A 101 -14.05 -7.59 13.09
C GLY A 101 -13.55 -6.88 11.85
N THR A 102 -13.31 -5.58 11.98
CA THR A 102 -12.77 -4.75 10.93
C THR A 102 -11.61 -3.94 11.46
N TYR A 103 -10.54 -3.86 10.68
CA TYR A 103 -9.41 -2.98 10.90
C TYR A 103 -9.27 -2.04 9.71
N TYR A 104 -9.11 -0.76 9.99
CA TYR A 104 -8.89 0.28 8.99
C TYR A 104 -7.54 0.93 9.22
N HIS A 105 -6.82 1.19 8.13
CA HIS A 105 -5.56 1.91 8.17
C HIS A 105 -5.46 2.93 7.03
N ASP A 106 -5.12 4.15 7.41
CA ASP A 106 -4.78 5.28 6.54
C ASP A 106 -3.28 5.56 6.62
N TRP A 107 -2.56 5.24 5.54
CA TRP A 107 -1.11 5.46 5.49
C TRP A 107 -0.74 6.94 5.48
N MET A 108 -1.63 7.85 5.08
CA MET A 108 -1.33 9.29 5.03
C MET A 108 -1.28 9.93 6.41
N LEU A 109 -1.98 9.35 7.39
CA LEU A 109 -2.05 9.86 8.76
C LEU A 109 -1.09 9.16 9.72
N ASP A 110 -0.45 8.08 9.30
CA ASP A 110 0.57 7.41 10.10
C ASP A 110 1.83 8.31 10.17
N PRO A 111 2.25 8.74 11.38
CA PRO A 111 3.35 9.68 11.56
C PRO A 111 4.72 9.12 11.19
N PHE A 112 4.86 7.79 11.08
CA PHE A 112 6.12 7.13 10.73
C PHE A 112 6.25 6.85 9.24
N SER A 113 5.14 6.78 8.50
CA SER A 113 5.17 6.54 7.05
C SER A 113 4.82 7.80 6.25
N LEU A 114 3.86 8.62 6.68
CA LEU A 114 3.39 9.84 5.99
C LEU A 114 2.92 9.58 4.54
N GLY A 115 2.47 8.35 4.27
CA GLY A 115 2.03 7.84 2.99
C GLY A 115 2.54 6.41 2.75
N ALA A 116 2.02 5.75 1.73
CA ALA A 116 2.25 4.31 1.54
C ALA A 116 3.61 4.00 0.91
N TYR A 117 3.81 4.42 -0.34
CA TYR A 117 5.04 4.17 -1.07
C TYR A 117 5.27 5.27 -2.11
N SER A 118 6.54 5.54 -2.40
CA SER A 118 6.94 6.64 -3.26
C SER A 118 6.68 6.35 -4.73
N TYR A 119 6.29 7.38 -5.46
CA TYR A 119 6.16 7.34 -6.92
C TYR A 119 6.91 8.51 -7.55
N VAL A 120 7.31 8.35 -8.81
CA VAL A 120 8.05 9.38 -9.53
C VAL A 120 7.06 10.39 -10.11
N ARG A 121 7.18 11.67 -9.75
CA ARG A 121 6.42 12.74 -10.41
C ARG A 121 6.87 12.92 -11.85
N LEU A 122 6.00 13.50 -12.68
CA LEU A 122 6.36 13.95 -14.03
C LEU A 122 7.62 14.83 -13.97
N GLY A 123 8.58 14.55 -14.86
CA GLY A 123 9.89 15.22 -14.86
C GLY A 123 10.88 14.77 -13.76
N GLY A 124 10.50 13.81 -12.91
CA GLY A 124 11.30 13.29 -11.81
C GLY A 124 12.20 12.09 -12.15
N ALA A 125 12.36 11.75 -13.44
CA ALA A 125 13.21 10.64 -13.86
C ALA A 125 14.63 10.77 -13.28
N GLY A 126 15.21 9.66 -12.84
CA GLY A 126 16.53 9.64 -12.18
C GLY A 126 16.53 10.03 -10.70
N SER A 127 15.45 10.59 -10.14
CA SER A 127 15.43 11.08 -8.76
C SER A 127 15.73 10.00 -7.71
N ARG A 128 15.36 8.73 -7.96
CA ARG A 128 15.68 7.63 -7.04
C ARG A 128 17.19 7.40 -6.93
N GLY A 129 17.90 7.43 -8.05
CA GLY A 129 19.36 7.34 -8.08
C GLY A 129 20.01 8.55 -7.43
N ASP A 130 19.49 9.76 -7.67
CA ASP A 130 19.99 10.97 -7.01
C ASP A 130 19.74 10.98 -5.49
N LEU A 131 18.65 10.38 -5.03
CA LEU A 131 18.35 10.22 -3.60
C LEU A 131 19.23 9.16 -2.95
N ALA A 132 19.56 8.08 -3.68
CA ALA A 132 20.40 6.98 -3.20
C ALA A 132 21.86 7.37 -2.93
N LYS A 133 22.38 8.42 -3.60
CA LYS A 133 23.77 8.84 -3.46
C LYS A 133 24.12 9.18 -2.01
N PRO A 134 25.27 8.75 -1.47
CA PRO A 134 25.72 9.17 -0.16
C PRO A 134 26.07 10.66 -0.12
N VAL A 135 26.07 11.25 1.07
CA VAL A 135 26.53 12.62 1.33
C VAL A 135 27.85 12.55 2.08
N ALA A 136 28.89 13.11 1.46
CA ALA A 136 30.23 13.25 2.04
C ALA A 136 30.80 11.96 2.67
N GLY A 137 30.45 10.78 2.14
CA GLY A 137 30.89 9.49 2.67
C GLY A 137 30.47 9.19 4.12
N THR A 138 29.53 9.94 4.68
CA THR A 138 29.14 9.85 6.10
C THR A 138 27.65 9.58 6.31
N LEU A 139 26.80 10.04 5.39
CA LEU A 139 25.36 9.79 5.42
C LEU A 139 24.93 9.02 4.18
N PHE A 140 24.33 7.85 4.38
CA PHE A 140 23.91 6.92 3.35
C PHE A 140 22.38 6.75 3.39
N PHE A 141 21.77 6.47 2.24
CA PHE A 141 20.31 6.35 2.11
C PHE A 141 19.91 4.98 1.57
N ALA A 142 18.92 4.38 2.21
CA ALA A 142 18.33 3.09 1.85
C ALA A 142 16.79 3.17 1.83
N GLY A 143 16.14 2.05 1.53
CA GLY A 143 14.69 1.94 1.48
C GLY A 143 14.11 2.07 0.06
N GLU A 144 12.81 1.79 -0.07
CA GLU A 144 12.15 1.62 -1.38
C GLU A 144 12.30 2.85 -2.28
N ALA A 145 12.30 4.06 -1.69
CA ALA A 145 12.41 5.31 -2.43
C ALA A 145 13.75 5.46 -3.19
N THR A 146 14.77 4.70 -2.77
CA THR A 146 16.12 4.71 -3.33
C THR A 146 16.40 3.53 -4.27
N ALA A 147 15.43 2.64 -4.50
CA ALA A 147 15.57 1.54 -5.46
C ALA A 147 15.41 2.07 -6.90
N ASN A 148 16.45 1.97 -7.72
CA ASN A 148 16.51 2.56 -9.06
C ASN A 148 16.55 1.53 -10.21
N ASP A 149 16.36 0.25 -9.89
CA ASP A 149 16.44 -0.91 -10.76
C ASP A 149 15.06 -1.42 -11.22
N GLY A 150 14.03 -0.59 -11.06
CA GLY A 150 12.64 -0.94 -11.36
C GLY A 150 11.88 -1.60 -10.19
N SER A 151 12.53 -1.89 -9.05
CA SER A 151 11.89 -2.52 -7.89
C SER A 151 11.29 -1.54 -6.87
N ALA A 152 11.18 -0.25 -7.21
CA ALA A 152 10.67 0.76 -6.29
C ALA A 152 9.22 0.50 -5.85
N GLY A 153 8.85 0.98 -4.65
CA GLY A 153 7.54 0.74 -4.05
C GLY A 153 7.34 -0.67 -3.52
N THR A 154 8.40 -1.47 -3.38
CA THR A 154 8.32 -2.87 -2.95
C THR A 154 9.24 -3.20 -1.78
N VAL A 155 8.91 -4.28 -1.08
CA VAL A 155 9.74 -4.83 0.01
C VAL A 155 11.11 -5.29 -0.51
N HIS A 156 11.14 -6.02 -1.62
CA HIS A 156 12.40 -6.53 -2.17
C HIS A 156 13.31 -5.40 -2.66
N GLY A 157 12.74 -4.32 -3.22
CA GLY A 157 13.51 -3.12 -3.58
C GLY A 157 14.10 -2.41 -2.37
N ALA A 158 13.33 -2.28 -1.28
CA ALA A 158 13.85 -1.74 -0.02
C ALA A 158 15.00 -2.58 0.55
N LEU A 159 14.84 -3.91 0.54
CA LEU A 159 15.86 -4.84 1.02
C LEU A 159 17.16 -4.71 0.21
N ARG A 160 17.06 -4.73 -1.12
CA ARG A 160 18.22 -4.59 -2.01
C ARG A 160 18.90 -3.23 -1.87
N ALA A 161 18.13 -2.15 -1.71
CA ALA A 161 18.67 -0.83 -1.42
C ALA A 161 19.40 -0.77 -0.06
N GLY A 162 18.93 -1.54 0.93
CA GLY A 162 19.61 -1.71 2.21
C GLY A 162 20.96 -2.41 2.08
N VAL A 163 21.02 -3.52 1.35
CA VAL A 163 22.29 -4.23 1.05
C VAL A 163 23.27 -3.30 0.35
N ARG A 164 22.82 -2.59 -0.69
CA ARG A 164 23.65 -1.59 -1.39
C ARG A 164 24.22 -0.54 -0.43
N ALA A 165 23.39 0.08 0.40
CA ALA A 165 23.85 1.10 1.33
C ALA A 165 24.86 0.55 2.36
N ALA A 166 24.70 -0.71 2.79
CA ALA A 166 25.66 -1.38 3.68
C ALA A 166 27.03 -1.57 2.99
N ASP A 167 27.03 -1.99 1.71
CA ASP A 167 28.26 -2.13 0.92
C ASP A 167 28.95 -0.78 0.72
N GLU A 168 28.18 0.29 0.47
CA GLU A 168 28.70 1.67 0.36
C GLU A 168 29.39 2.13 1.66
N ILE A 169 28.81 1.80 2.82
CA ILE A 169 29.39 2.10 4.14
C ILE A 169 30.70 1.33 4.35
N ALA A 170 30.71 0.03 4.05
CA ALA A 170 31.90 -0.82 4.19
C ALA A 170 33.05 -0.36 3.26
N GLY A 171 32.71 0.04 2.04
CA GLY A 171 33.66 0.59 1.07
C GLY A 171 34.24 1.94 1.49
N ALA A 172 33.44 2.82 2.09
CA ALA A 172 33.90 4.11 2.59
C ALA A 172 34.84 3.98 3.80
N GLY A 173 34.58 3.03 4.69
CA GLY A 173 35.46 2.75 5.84
C GLY A 173 36.85 2.24 5.45
N SER A 174 36.99 1.65 4.27
CA SER A 174 38.29 1.21 3.72
C SER A 174 39.13 2.33 3.10
N GLN A 175 38.57 3.54 2.97
CA GLN A 175 39.24 4.71 2.36
C GLN A 175 39.62 5.82 3.37
N LEU A 176 39.31 5.61 4.65
CA LEU A 176 39.71 6.46 5.78
C LEU A 176 40.92 5.85 6.49
#